data_AF-A0A4Q6F2N8-F1
#
_entry.id   AF-A0A4Q6F2N8-F1
#
_cell.length_a   1.000
_cell.length_b   1.000
_cell.length_c   1.000
_cell.angle_alpha   90.00
_cell.angle_beta   90.00
_cell.angle_gamma   90.00
#
_symmetry.space_group_name_H-M   'P 1'
#
loop_
_entity.id
_entity.type
_entity.pdbx_description
1 polymer ?
#
loop_
_entity_poly.entity_id
_entity_poly.type
_entity_poly.pdbx_seq_one_letter_code
_entity_poly.pdbx_strand_id
1 'polypeptide(L)'
;MFRVEASGITDVGRVRASNQDSMLVEDGLLLYVVADGMGGHAGGEIASRICIEQILSEVQSKFSLLIETSSKTHPDPTLMNALAGSINHASAKIYEHSLEDPSLRGMGTTATVVKIVDDYAYCAHVGDSRF
;
A
#
# COMPACT_ATOMS: atom_id res chain seq x y z
N MET A 1 6.27 -23.75 3.21
CA MET A 1 6.67 -22.71 2.26
C MET A 1 5.64 -22.61 1.14
N PHE A 2 4.83 -21.57 1.18
CA PHE A 2 3.88 -21.29 0.10
C PHE A 2 4.61 -20.91 -1.19
N ARG A 3 4.07 -21.41 -2.30
CA ARG A 3 4.33 -20.84 -3.63
C ARG A 3 3.20 -19.87 -3.91
N VAL A 4 3.56 -18.63 -4.18
CA VAL A 4 2.62 -17.55 -4.46
C VAL A 4 2.80 -17.15 -5.91
N GLU A 5 1.71 -17.12 -6.64
CA GLU A 5 1.65 -16.58 -8.00
C GLU A 5 0.61 -15.46 -7.96
N ALA A 6 1.02 -14.26 -8.36
CA ALA A 6 0.19 -13.08 -8.31
C ALA A 6 0.16 -12.39 -9.68
N SER A 7 -0.95 -11.73 -9.96
CA SER A 7 -1.14 -10.93 -11.17
C SER A 7 -2.08 -9.78 -10.85
N GLY A 8 -1.80 -8.61 -11.41
CA GLY A 8 -2.61 -7.41 -11.24
C GLY A 8 -3.28 -7.00 -12.54
N ILE A 9 -4.54 -6.59 -12.46
CA ILE A 9 -5.26 -5.95 -13.57
C ILE A 9 -6.05 -4.76 -13.01
N THR A 10 -6.08 -3.67 -13.78
CA THR A 10 -6.87 -2.47 -13.45
C THR A 10 -7.48 -1.91 -14.73
N ASP A 11 -8.64 -1.28 -14.62
CA ASP A 11 -9.39 -0.70 -15.74
C ASP A 11 -10.15 0.53 -15.26
N VAL A 12 -10.21 1.58 -16.09
CA VAL A 12 -10.93 2.82 -15.78
C VAL A 12 -12.45 2.62 -15.69
N GLY A 13 -12.96 1.54 -16.26
CA GLY A 13 -14.38 1.27 -16.42
C GLY A 13 -15.02 2.16 -17.49
N ARG A 14 -16.35 2.31 -17.42
CA ARG A 14 -17.14 2.98 -18.46
C ARG A 14 -17.63 4.39 -18.09
N VAL A 15 -17.46 4.79 -16.84
CA VAL A 15 -18.09 6.00 -16.28
C VAL A 15 -17.06 7.03 -15.85
N ARG A 16 -15.92 6.60 -15.30
CA ARG A 16 -14.88 7.51 -14.83
C ARG A 16 -14.05 8.04 -16.01
N ALA A 17 -13.58 9.28 -15.89
CA ALA A 17 -12.75 9.91 -16.91
C ALA A 17 -11.27 9.49 -16.82
N SER A 18 -10.83 9.09 -15.63
CA SER A 18 -9.48 8.60 -15.35
C SER A 18 -9.53 7.48 -14.33
N ASN A 19 -8.52 6.61 -14.37
CA ASN A 19 -8.34 5.56 -13.38
C ASN A 19 -7.55 6.14 -12.20
N GLN A 20 -8.13 6.09 -11.00
CA GLN A 20 -7.48 6.55 -9.77
C GLN A 20 -6.97 5.38 -8.92
N ASP A 21 -7.14 4.14 -9.39
CA ASP A 21 -6.62 2.94 -8.76
C ASP A 21 -5.12 2.79 -9.04
N SER A 22 -4.37 2.38 -8.03
CA SER A 22 -3.00 1.91 -8.16
C SER A 22 -2.85 0.54 -7.52
N MET A 23 -2.00 -0.29 -8.11
CA MET A 23 -1.69 -1.62 -7.58
C MET A 23 -0.19 -1.91 -7.69
N LEU A 24 0.28 -2.80 -6.83
CA LEU A 24 1.64 -3.31 -6.81
C LEU A 24 1.60 -4.84 -6.73
N VAL A 25 2.36 -5.47 -7.63
CA VAL A 25 2.68 -6.89 -7.59
C VAL A 25 4.20 -7.00 -7.60
N GLU A 26 4.79 -7.21 -6.42
CA GLU A 26 6.24 -7.32 -6.25
C GLU A 26 6.57 -8.70 -5.68
N ASP A 27 6.62 -9.69 -6.57
CA ASP A 27 6.88 -11.10 -6.25
C ASP A 27 8.23 -11.30 -5.55
N GLY A 28 9.25 -10.50 -5.90
CA GLY A 28 10.57 -10.57 -5.29
C GLY A 28 10.56 -10.22 -3.80
N LEU A 29 9.58 -9.42 -3.38
CA LEU A 29 9.34 -9.09 -1.98
C LEU A 29 8.11 -9.80 -1.42
N LEU A 30 7.39 -10.61 -2.19
CA LEU A 30 6.07 -11.13 -1.80
C LEU A 30 5.16 -10.04 -1.19
N LEU A 31 5.16 -8.87 -1.82
CA LEU A 31 4.43 -7.68 -1.42
C LEU A 31 3.39 -7.35 -2.48
N TYR A 32 2.14 -7.25 -2.05
CA TYR A 32 1.01 -6.96 -2.92
C TYR A 32 0.19 -5.84 -2.30
N VAL A 33 -0.16 -4.84 -3.11
CA VAL A 33 -0.89 -3.67 -2.63
C VAL A 33 -1.96 -3.26 -3.65
N VAL A 34 -3.12 -2.88 -3.15
CA VAL A 34 -4.17 -2.20 -3.92
C VAL A 34 -4.56 -0.93 -3.19
N ALA A 35 -4.70 0.16 -3.94
CA ALA A 35 -5.05 1.49 -3.43
C ALA A 35 -6.05 2.14 -4.39
N ASP A 36 -7.25 2.45 -3.91
CA ASP A 36 -8.31 3.16 -4.63
C ASP A 36 -8.26 4.64 -4.25
N GLY A 37 -7.83 5.46 -5.21
CA GLY A 37 -7.62 6.88 -5.04
C GLY A 37 -8.92 7.68 -5.04
N MET A 38 -9.00 8.64 -4.13
CA MET A 38 -10.09 9.61 -4.05
C MET A 38 -9.55 11.04 -3.98
N GLY A 39 -10.36 11.99 -4.41
CA GLY A 39 -9.95 13.38 -4.57
C GLY A 39 -10.16 13.80 -6.01
N GLY A 40 -10.95 14.85 -6.22
CA GLY A 40 -11.35 15.32 -7.54
C GLY A 40 -10.15 15.58 -8.47
N HIS A 41 -10.42 15.74 -9.77
CA HIS A 41 -9.38 15.85 -10.80
C HIS A 41 -8.33 14.72 -10.67
N ALA A 42 -7.04 15.05 -10.56
CA ALA A 42 -5.92 14.11 -10.48
C ALA A 42 -5.54 13.70 -9.04
N GLY A 43 -6.25 14.21 -8.01
CA GLY A 43 -5.90 13.99 -6.61
C GLY A 43 -5.86 12.51 -6.22
N GLY A 44 -6.89 11.74 -6.59
CA GLY A 44 -6.95 10.31 -6.29
C GLY A 44 -5.81 9.51 -6.91
N GLU A 45 -5.53 9.74 -8.20
CA GLU A 45 -4.44 9.07 -8.93
C GLU A 45 -3.08 9.35 -8.28
N ILE A 46 -2.82 10.60 -7.91
CA ILE A 46 -1.58 10.97 -7.22
C ILE A 46 -1.51 10.33 -5.83
N ALA A 47 -2.59 10.36 -5.07
CA ALA A 47 -2.64 9.78 -3.72
C ALA A 47 -2.42 8.27 -3.71
N SER A 48 -3.10 7.52 -4.59
CA SER A 48 -2.93 6.05 -4.66
C SER A 48 -1.53 5.66 -5.09
N ARG A 49 -0.91 6.41 -6.03
CA ARG A 49 0.49 6.20 -6.43
C ARG A 49 1.47 6.49 -5.30
N ILE A 50 1.34 7.63 -4.60
CA ILE A 50 2.19 7.97 -3.45
C ILE A 50 2.11 6.87 -2.39
N CYS A 51 0.91 6.34 -2.13
CA CYS A 51 0.71 5.27 -1.16
C CYS A 51 1.55 4.03 -1.50
N ILE A 52 1.42 3.52 -2.73
CA ILE A 52 2.18 2.37 -3.23
C ILE A 52 3.69 2.61 -3.11
N GLU A 53 4.17 3.77 -3.59
CA GLU A 53 5.59 4.11 -3.60
C GLU A 53 6.18 4.19 -2.18
N GLN A 54 5.45 4.76 -1.22
CA GLN A 54 5.90 4.80 0.17
C GLN A 54 5.95 3.43 0.81
N ILE A 55 4.90 2.61 0.63
CA ILE A 55 4.85 1.26 1.19
C ILE A 55 6.00 0.41 0.62
N LEU A 56 6.22 0.44 -0.69
CA LEU A 56 7.32 -0.28 -1.34
C LEU A 56 8.68 0.16 -0.78
N SER A 57 8.92 1.47 -0.70
CA SER A 57 10.18 2.03 -0.18
C SER A 57 10.47 1.59 1.25
N GLU A 58 9.46 1.59 2.13
CA GLU A 58 9.65 1.15 3.52
C GLU A 58 9.86 -0.35 3.63
N VAL A 59 9.16 -1.14 2.79
CA VAL A 59 9.38 -2.59 2.74
C VAL A 59 10.80 -2.92 2.31
N GLN A 60 11.30 -2.24 1.26
CA GLN A 60 12.66 -2.43 0.76
C GLN A 60 13.75 -2.01 1.77
N SER A 61 13.54 -0.91 2.49
CA SER A 61 14.58 -0.32 3.35
C SER A 61 14.61 -0.85 4.79
N LYS A 62 13.45 -1.16 5.38
CA LYS A 62 13.34 -1.49 6.81
C LYS A 62 12.87 -2.92 7.04
N PHE A 63 11.93 -3.38 6.23
CA PHE A 63 11.15 -4.58 6.54
C PHE A 63 11.97 -5.86 6.37
N SER A 64 12.93 -5.89 5.44
CA SER A 64 13.88 -7.01 5.30
C SER A 64 14.71 -7.21 6.57
N LEU A 65 15.23 -6.13 7.17
CA LEU A 65 15.98 -6.20 8.42
C LEU A 65 15.09 -6.65 9.58
N LEU A 66 13.84 -6.18 9.62
CA LEU A 66 12.88 -6.60 10.65
C LEU A 66 12.56 -8.10 10.58
N ILE A 67 12.46 -8.67 9.37
CA ILE A 67 12.26 -10.12 9.18
C ILE A 67 13.46 -10.91 9.72
N GLU A 68 14.69 -10.43 9.51
CA GLU A 68 15.89 -11.11 10.04
C GLU A 68 15.95 -11.09 11.58
N THR A 69 15.50 -9.99 12.18
CA THR A 69 15.48 -9.79 13.64
C THR A 69 14.18 -10.26 14.32
N SER A 70 13.20 -10.74 13.54
CA SER A 70 11.91 -11.23 14.01
C SER A 70 12.10 -12.37 15.01
N SER A 71 11.22 -12.44 16.01
CA SER A 71 11.16 -13.56 16.95
C SER A 71 10.74 -14.89 16.28
N LYS A 72 10.35 -14.87 15.00
CA LYS A 72 9.77 -16.00 14.24
C LYS A 72 8.55 -16.62 14.93
N THR A 73 7.92 -15.87 15.83
CA THR A 73 6.67 -16.24 16.49
C THR A 73 5.54 -15.51 15.80
N HIS A 74 4.46 -16.22 15.51
CA HIS A 74 3.29 -15.64 14.85
C HIS A 74 2.09 -15.62 15.81
N PRO A 75 1.36 -14.50 15.91
CA PRO A 75 1.59 -13.23 15.21
C PRO A 75 2.86 -12.50 15.71
N ASP A 76 3.61 -11.87 14.79
CA ASP A 76 4.76 -11.01 15.13
C ASP A 76 4.32 -9.53 15.19
N PRO A 77 4.24 -8.93 16.39
CA PRO A 77 3.84 -7.53 16.54
C PRO A 77 4.78 -6.55 15.84
N THR A 78 6.06 -6.88 15.69
CA THR A 78 7.05 -6.02 15.03
C THR A 78 6.72 -5.87 13.56
N LEU A 79 6.43 -6.99 12.88
CA LEU A 79 6.06 -7.00 11.47
C LEU A 79 4.68 -6.36 11.26
N MET A 80 3.72 -6.62 12.14
CA MET A 80 2.40 -5.97 12.10
C MET A 80 2.51 -4.44 12.25
N ASN A 81 3.28 -3.98 13.24
CA ASN A 81 3.47 -2.55 13.49
C ASN A 81 4.24 -1.87 12.35
N ALA A 82 5.21 -2.55 11.74
CA ALA A 82 5.93 -2.02 10.58
C ALA A 82 5.00 -1.84 9.37
N LEU A 83 4.08 -2.78 9.13
CA LEU A 83 3.14 -2.70 8.00
C LEU A 83 2.06 -1.64 8.24
N ALA A 84 1.57 -1.51 9.48
CA ALA A 84 0.68 -0.41 9.85
C ALA A 84 1.40 0.95 9.76
N GLY A 85 2.67 0.99 10.17
CA GLY A 85 3.53 2.17 10.09
C GLY A 85 3.72 2.67 8.67
N SER A 86 3.90 1.78 7.69
CA SER A 86 4.06 2.18 6.28
C SER A 86 2.80 2.83 5.71
N ILE A 87 1.61 2.35 6.08
CA ILE A 87 0.34 3.02 5.73
C ILE A 87 0.25 4.40 6.39
N ASN A 88 0.63 4.52 7.67
CA ASN A 88 0.60 5.81 8.37
C ASN A 88 1.56 6.84 7.75
N HIS A 89 2.79 6.44 7.40
CA HIS A 89 3.72 7.34 6.72
C HIS A 89 3.28 7.68 5.28
N ALA A 90 2.69 6.71 4.56
CA ALA A 90 2.05 6.98 3.27
C ALA A 90 0.94 8.05 3.42
N SER A 91 0.06 7.89 4.41
CA SER A 91 -1.01 8.86 4.72
C SER A 91 -0.44 10.24 5.07
N ALA A 92 0.63 10.30 5.87
CA ALA A 92 1.29 11.55 6.22
C ALA A 92 1.84 12.26 4.97
N LYS A 93 2.52 11.52 4.08
CA LYS A 93 3.07 12.08 2.85
C LYS A 93 1.98 12.56 1.89
N ILE A 94 0.89 11.82 1.75
CA ILE A 94 -0.28 12.25 0.96
C ILE A 94 -0.86 13.54 1.54
N TYR A 95 -1.02 13.61 2.86
CA TYR A 95 -1.51 14.81 3.51
C TYR A 95 -0.59 16.01 3.30
N GLU A 96 0.71 15.85 3.51
CA GLU A 96 1.72 16.89 3.26
C GLU A 96 1.64 17.41 1.82
N HIS A 97 1.60 16.50 0.83
CA HIS A 97 1.51 16.88 -0.57
C HIS A 97 0.18 17.61 -0.90
N SER A 98 -0.92 17.26 -0.22
CA SER A 98 -2.21 17.95 -0.39
C SER A 98 -2.22 19.38 0.17
N LEU A 99 -1.28 19.71 1.07
CA LEU A 99 -1.10 21.06 1.61
C LEU A 99 -0.22 21.93 0.70
N GLU A 100 0.71 21.32 -0.04
CA GLU A 100 1.61 22.02 -0.97
C GLU A 100 0.89 22.52 -2.23
N ASP A 101 -0.05 21.72 -2.76
CA ASP A 101 -0.83 22.06 -3.94
C ASP A 101 -2.33 22.21 -3.60
N PRO A 102 -2.87 23.45 -3.62
CA PRO A 102 -4.29 23.69 -3.37
C PRO A 102 -5.24 22.92 -4.29
N SER A 103 -4.81 22.52 -5.50
CA SER A 103 -5.61 21.74 -6.44
C SER A 103 -5.77 20.27 -6.01
N LEU A 104 -4.90 19.79 -5.12
CA LEU A 104 -4.90 18.42 -4.58
C LEU A 104 -5.59 18.33 -3.20
N ARG A 105 -6.18 19.42 -2.71
CA ARG A 105 -6.86 19.42 -1.42
C ARG A 105 -7.95 18.35 -1.35
N GLY A 106 -7.92 17.58 -0.26
CA GLY A 106 -8.87 16.49 -0.03
C GLY A 106 -8.55 15.22 -0.82
N MET A 107 -7.38 15.12 -1.47
CA MET A 107 -6.92 13.84 -1.98
C MET A 107 -6.66 12.84 -0.87
N GLY A 108 -6.88 11.57 -1.19
CA GLY A 108 -6.70 10.44 -0.29
C GLY A 108 -6.78 9.14 -1.08
N THR A 109 -6.59 8.03 -0.40
CA THR A 109 -6.70 6.71 -1.03
C THR A 109 -7.02 5.67 0.01
N THR A 110 -7.67 4.58 -0.39
CA THR A 110 -7.64 3.35 0.39
C THR A 110 -6.25 2.73 0.31
N ALA A 111 -5.97 1.77 1.19
CA ALA A 111 -4.81 0.89 1.04
C ALA A 111 -5.14 -0.49 1.58
N THR A 112 -4.88 -1.52 0.78
CA THR A 112 -4.91 -2.94 1.19
C THR A 112 -3.57 -3.54 0.86
N VAL A 113 -2.83 -3.96 1.89
CA VAL A 113 -1.46 -4.44 1.78
C VAL A 113 -1.42 -5.88 2.26
N VAL A 114 -0.82 -6.76 1.48
CA VAL A 114 -0.50 -8.14 1.85
C VAL A 114 1.00 -8.33 1.70
N LYS A 115 1.65 -8.71 2.79
CA LYS A 115 3.06 -9.09 2.82
C LYS A 115 3.20 -10.51 3.34
N ILE A 116 3.84 -11.38 2.56
CA ILE A 116 4.03 -12.77 2.96
C ILE A 116 5.43 -12.91 3.57
N VAL A 117 5.48 -13.54 4.75
CA VAL A 117 6.69 -13.87 5.48
C VAL A 117 6.55 -15.30 5.98
N ASP A 118 7.48 -16.16 5.60
CA ASP A 118 7.40 -17.61 5.81
C ASP A 118 6.06 -18.20 5.35
N ASP A 119 5.28 -18.78 6.26
CA ASP A 119 3.97 -19.37 6.00
C ASP A 119 2.81 -18.48 6.52
N TYR A 120 3.02 -17.16 6.60
CA TYR A 120 2.02 -16.22 7.11
C TYR A 120 1.83 -15.00 6.21
N ALA A 121 0.56 -14.62 6.02
CA ALA A 121 0.19 -13.36 5.39
C ALA A 121 -0.03 -12.29 6.47
N TYR A 122 0.77 -11.22 6.40
CA TYR A 122 0.58 -10.01 7.18
C TYR A 122 -0.23 -9.03 6.35
N CYS A 123 -1.39 -8.65 6.87
CA CYS A 123 -2.31 -7.75 6.18
C CYS A 123 -2.45 -6.43 6.94
N ALA A 124 -2.44 -5.32 6.21
CA ALA A 124 -2.79 -4.00 6.74
C ALA A 124 -3.79 -3.34 5.78
N HIS A 125 -4.81 -2.70 6.33
CA HIS A 125 -5.95 -2.25 5.55
C HIS A 125 -6.56 -0.95 6.10
N VAL A 126 -6.91 -0.04 5.20
CA VAL A 126 -7.70 1.17 5.46
C VAL A 126 -8.62 1.47 4.27
N GLY A 127 -9.86 1.82 4.54
CA GLY A 127 -10.88 2.12 3.51
C GLY A 127 -11.87 0.98 3.31
N ASP A 128 -12.34 0.82 2.09
CA ASP A 128 -13.41 -0.12 1.71
C ASP A 128 -13.03 -1.07 0.56
N SER A 129 -11.77 -1.01 0.08
CA SER A 129 -11.15 -2.10 -0.69
C SER A 129 -11.11 -3.41 0.12
N ARG A 130 -10.76 -4.54 -0.50
CA ARG A 130 -10.88 -5.86 0.15
C ARG A 130 -9.68 -6.76 -0.15
N PHE A 131 -9.39 -7.66 0.79
CA PHE A 131 -8.49 -8.81 0.66
C PHE A 131 -9.29 -10.11 0.56
#